data_AF-A0A916RHR1-F1
#
_entry.id   AF-A0A916RHR1-F1
#
_cell.length_a   1.000
_cell.length_b   1.000
_cell.length_c   1.000
_cell.angle_alpha   90.00
_cell.angle_beta   90.00
_cell.angle_gamma   90.00
#
_symmetry.space_group_name_H-M   'P 1'
#
loop_
_entity.id
_entity.type
_entity.pdbx_description
1 polymer ?
#
loop_
_entity_poly.entity_id
_entity_poly.type
_entity_poly.pdbx_seq_one_letter_code
_entity_poly.pdbx_strand_id
1 'polypeptide(L)'
;MNKPTAQSSIYQPDKYGYDPQGGCNGEKTKAFSFCTMKENQPWWQIDLQGTYHISEIEIYNRMDCCQERASTLNVFLSQDALNWELCYSNPQENIFGGTNGKSLIVDGQNRLARYVKLQLRENEYLHLDEVEIYGIPLKANGSDFKCSQDEETLSSNFYAQATSLSFCPSPEQIKQIALKSSQGIIHVGAHKGQEAEFYATHNKSVIWIEALPKVFQFLQKKIAKYPSQKAINALVTDTDGKEYKFNISNNSVSSSLFEFGDAKGKLYPRLTMVNSVYLIGKTLGTIYGEFNIDASEFDFLLLDVQGAELMVLKGAESVLHNFKYILTEVSTVDIYKDGVLWDELKAFLNNKGFKEVLSGVPRRHCDVLFVNETKESDNFYQQYS
;
A
#
# COMPACT_ATOMS: atom_id res chain seq x y z
N MET A 1 -15.88 -12.67 5.70
CA MET A 1 -16.36 -13.30 4.46
C MET A 1 -16.24 -12.30 3.33
N ASN A 2 -15.66 -12.72 2.19
CA ASN A 2 -15.53 -11.94 0.96
C ASN A 2 -14.77 -10.61 1.07
N LYS A 3 -13.75 -10.60 1.93
CA LYS A 3 -12.85 -9.45 2.06
C LYS A 3 -11.66 -9.61 1.10
N PRO A 4 -10.99 -8.52 0.71
CA PRO A 4 -9.92 -8.58 -0.28
C PRO A 4 -8.80 -9.53 0.14
N THR A 5 -8.39 -10.39 -0.77
CA THR A 5 -7.30 -11.35 -0.56
C THR A 5 -6.20 -11.20 -1.61
N ALA A 6 -5.03 -11.70 -1.28
CA ALA A 6 -3.92 -11.84 -2.21
C ALA A 6 -3.09 -13.08 -1.86
N GLN A 7 -2.31 -13.56 -2.82
CA GLN A 7 -1.34 -14.63 -2.62
C GLN A 7 -0.06 -14.33 -3.41
N SER A 8 1.03 -14.96 -3.04
CA SER A 8 2.37 -14.74 -3.62
C SER A 8 2.44 -15.01 -5.12
N SER A 9 1.77 -16.05 -5.60
CA SER A 9 1.66 -16.43 -7.02
C SER A 9 0.38 -17.23 -7.24
N ILE A 10 -0.08 -17.41 -8.48
CA ILE A 10 -1.32 -18.18 -8.78
C ILE A 10 -1.01 -19.38 -9.67
N TYR A 11 -1.41 -20.58 -9.23
CA TYR A 11 -1.22 -21.81 -10.00
C TYR A 11 -2.25 -21.95 -11.13
N GLN A 12 -1.77 -21.84 -12.37
CA GLN A 12 -2.55 -22.09 -13.60
C GLN A 12 -3.97 -21.46 -13.60
N PRO A 13 -4.08 -20.13 -13.37
CA PRO A 13 -5.37 -19.44 -13.28
C PRO A 13 -6.26 -19.66 -14.51
N ASP A 14 -5.69 -19.66 -15.72
CA ASP A 14 -6.43 -19.85 -16.97
C ASP A 14 -7.04 -21.25 -17.14
N LYS A 15 -6.48 -22.25 -16.44
CA LYS A 15 -6.88 -23.65 -16.57
C LYS A 15 -7.93 -24.05 -15.54
N TYR A 16 -7.79 -23.55 -14.32
CA TYR A 16 -8.62 -23.98 -13.18
C TYR A 16 -9.45 -22.87 -12.55
N GLY A 17 -9.25 -21.61 -12.96
CA GLY A 17 -10.00 -20.47 -12.43
C GLY A 17 -9.67 -20.14 -10.96
N TYR A 18 -8.55 -20.63 -10.43
CA TYR A 18 -8.15 -20.35 -9.05
C TYR A 18 -7.80 -18.88 -8.86
N ASP A 19 -8.26 -18.32 -7.75
CA ASP A 19 -7.92 -16.99 -7.29
C ASP A 19 -7.73 -17.02 -5.76
N PRO A 20 -7.10 -16.00 -5.15
CA PRO A 20 -6.94 -15.95 -3.71
C PRO A 20 -8.26 -15.75 -2.96
N GLN A 21 -9.34 -15.30 -3.59
CA GLN A 21 -10.65 -15.12 -2.96
C GLN A 21 -11.26 -16.46 -2.56
N GLY A 22 -10.94 -17.53 -3.28
CA GLY A 22 -11.38 -18.89 -2.95
C GLY A 22 -11.06 -19.31 -1.52
N GLY A 23 -9.97 -18.81 -0.92
CA GLY A 23 -9.61 -19.12 0.46
C GLY A 23 -10.49 -18.46 1.54
N CYS A 24 -11.42 -17.56 1.20
CA CYS A 24 -12.32 -16.94 2.19
C CYS A 24 -13.74 -16.65 1.64
N ASN A 25 -14.20 -17.48 0.69
CA ASN A 25 -15.49 -17.32 0.01
C ASN A 25 -16.66 -17.98 0.77
N GLY A 26 -16.38 -18.77 1.82
CA GLY A 26 -17.39 -19.47 2.61
C GLY A 26 -17.78 -20.85 2.10
N GLU A 27 -17.12 -21.35 1.06
CA GLU A 27 -17.41 -22.64 0.42
C GLU A 27 -16.32 -23.67 0.76
N LYS A 28 -16.63 -24.58 1.68
CA LYS A 28 -15.74 -25.71 2.03
C LYS A 28 -15.96 -26.86 1.06
N THR A 29 -15.12 -26.93 0.03
CA THR A 29 -15.26 -27.86 -1.09
C THR A 29 -14.72 -29.26 -0.79
N LYS A 30 -13.96 -29.42 0.30
CA LYS A 30 -13.10 -30.58 0.60
C LYS A 30 -11.91 -30.73 -0.35
N ALA A 31 -11.79 -29.90 -1.37
CA ALA A 31 -10.61 -29.75 -2.20
C ALA A 31 -9.83 -28.52 -1.71
N PHE A 32 -9.07 -27.88 -2.58
CA PHE A 32 -8.47 -26.57 -2.31
C PHE A 32 -9.17 -25.51 -3.16
N SER A 33 -9.35 -24.32 -2.62
CA SER A 33 -10.06 -23.21 -3.26
C SER A 33 -9.10 -22.14 -3.79
N PHE A 34 -7.85 -22.16 -3.34
CA PHE A 34 -6.75 -21.42 -3.96
C PHE A 34 -5.47 -22.26 -3.98
N CYS A 35 -4.54 -21.92 -4.87
CA CYS A 35 -3.24 -22.57 -4.95
C CYS A 35 -2.18 -21.62 -5.50
N THR A 36 -1.03 -21.56 -4.83
CA THR A 36 0.19 -20.86 -5.29
C THR A 36 0.99 -21.73 -6.24
N MET A 37 1.93 -21.17 -7.00
CA MET A 37 2.99 -21.96 -7.64
C MET A 37 3.90 -22.58 -6.59
N LYS A 38 4.71 -23.58 -6.97
CA LYS A 38 5.80 -24.04 -6.10
C LYS A 38 6.88 -22.98 -6.05
N GLU A 39 7.04 -22.36 -4.90
CA GLU A 39 7.99 -21.28 -4.67
C GLU A 39 8.49 -21.30 -3.23
N ASN A 40 9.50 -20.49 -2.92
CA ASN A 40 10.03 -20.40 -1.56
C ASN A 40 9.10 -19.54 -0.69
N GLN A 41 8.66 -20.08 0.45
CA GLN A 41 7.81 -19.39 1.42
C GLN A 41 6.54 -18.77 0.82
N PRO A 42 5.74 -19.54 0.05
CA PRO A 42 4.49 -19.06 -0.52
C PRO A 42 3.54 -18.59 0.58
N TRP A 43 2.72 -17.60 0.25
CA TRP A 43 1.78 -17.03 1.20
C TRP A 43 0.43 -16.70 0.59
N TRP A 44 -0.58 -16.69 1.45
CA TRP A 44 -1.91 -16.16 1.22
C TRP A 44 -2.24 -15.16 2.32
N GLN A 45 -2.93 -14.07 1.99
CA GLN A 45 -3.29 -13.03 2.94
C GLN A 45 -4.69 -12.47 2.69
N ILE A 46 -5.25 -11.87 3.72
CA ILE A 46 -6.55 -11.20 3.70
C ILE A 46 -6.49 -9.85 4.42
N ASP A 47 -7.07 -8.82 3.80
CA ASP A 47 -7.36 -7.52 4.42
C ASP A 47 -8.75 -7.56 5.05
N LEU A 48 -8.82 -7.43 6.38
CA LEU A 48 -10.07 -7.40 7.12
C LEU A 48 -10.85 -6.08 6.94
N GLN A 49 -10.27 -5.08 6.26
CA GLN A 49 -10.82 -3.75 5.99
C GLN A 49 -11.16 -2.93 7.26
N GLY A 50 -10.60 -3.33 8.39
CA GLY A 50 -10.74 -2.72 9.70
C GLY A 50 -9.88 -3.47 10.71
N THR A 51 -9.59 -2.87 11.85
CA THR A 51 -8.83 -3.53 12.91
C THR A 51 -9.78 -4.29 13.83
N TYR A 52 -9.45 -5.55 14.10
CA TYR A 52 -10.20 -6.46 14.97
C TYR A 52 -9.29 -6.98 16.06
N HIS A 53 -9.87 -7.27 17.23
CA HIS A 53 -9.29 -8.21 18.17
C HIS A 53 -9.55 -9.62 17.65
N ILE A 54 -8.51 -10.32 17.20
CA ILE A 54 -8.61 -11.66 16.62
C ILE A 54 -8.71 -12.68 17.74
N SER A 55 -9.83 -13.37 17.84
CA SER A 55 -10.03 -14.43 18.83
C SER A 55 -9.55 -15.77 18.31
N GLU A 56 -9.86 -16.10 17.06
CA GLU A 56 -9.60 -17.43 16.50
C GLU A 56 -9.44 -17.35 14.98
N ILE A 57 -8.55 -18.19 14.44
CA ILE A 57 -8.40 -18.41 13.01
C ILE A 57 -8.53 -19.90 12.76
N GLU A 58 -9.53 -20.31 11.99
CA GLU A 58 -9.76 -21.70 11.63
C GLU A 58 -9.38 -21.94 10.17
N ILE A 59 -8.49 -22.90 9.95
CA ILE A 59 -7.85 -23.16 8.67
C ILE A 59 -8.24 -24.56 8.22
N TYR A 60 -8.88 -24.63 7.05
CA TYR A 60 -9.36 -25.87 6.46
C TYR A 60 -8.41 -26.29 5.34
N ASN A 61 -7.70 -27.39 5.55
CA ASN A 61 -6.91 -28.01 4.50
C ASN A 61 -7.81 -28.82 3.55
N ARG A 62 -7.28 -29.14 2.37
CA ARG A 62 -7.93 -30.06 1.43
C ARG A 62 -8.03 -31.48 2.01
N MET A 63 -8.94 -32.30 1.48
CA MET A 63 -9.25 -33.65 1.97
C MET A 63 -9.01 -34.75 0.95
N ASP A 64 -8.67 -34.39 -0.29
CA ASP A 64 -8.51 -35.30 -1.43
C ASP A 64 -7.07 -35.84 -1.58
N CYS A 65 -6.04 -35.04 -1.33
CA CYS A 65 -4.63 -35.46 -1.23
C CYS A 65 -3.73 -34.31 -0.72
N CYS A 66 -2.42 -34.55 -0.56
CA CYS A 66 -1.39 -33.51 -0.40
C CYS A 66 -1.49 -32.60 0.84
N GLN A 67 -2.16 -33.06 1.91
CA GLN A 67 -2.33 -32.31 3.15
C GLN A 67 -1.00 -31.94 3.81
N GLU A 68 0.01 -32.80 3.65
CA GLU A 68 1.36 -32.65 4.17
C GLU A 68 2.07 -31.38 3.70
N ARG A 69 1.67 -30.79 2.57
CA ARG A 69 2.29 -29.56 2.04
C ARG A 69 2.02 -28.32 2.88
N ALA A 70 0.99 -28.36 3.72
CA ALA A 70 0.68 -27.28 4.65
C ALA A 70 1.34 -27.50 6.03
N SER A 71 2.18 -28.52 6.21
CA SER A 71 2.73 -28.90 7.51
C SER A 71 3.60 -27.80 8.14
N THR A 72 4.27 -26.97 7.36
CA THR A 72 5.16 -25.91 7.86
C THR A 72 4.49 -24.56 8.03
N LEU A 73 3.15 -24.50 8.03
CA LEU A 73 2.38 -23.26 8.04
C LEU A 73 2.63 -22.38 9.26
N ASN A 74 2.91 -21.11 8.99
CA ASN A 74 2.89 -20.01 9.94
C ASN A 74 1.67 -19.12 9.70
N VAL A 75 1.15 -18.57 10.79
CA VAL A 75 0.11 -17.53 10.77
C VAL A 75 0.70 -16.26 11.37
N PHE A 76 0.57 -15.18 10.61
CA PHE A 76 1.01 -13.85 11.01
C PHE A 76 -0.17 -12.89 11.10
N LEU A 77 -0.10 -11.99 12.08
CA LEU A 77 -1.05 -10.92 12.29
C LEU A 77 -0.38 -9.57 12.07
N SER A 78 -1.12 -8.61 11.53
CA SER A 78 -0.63 -7.25 11.36
C SER A 78 -1.77 -6.25 11.39
N GLN A 79 -1.54 -5.05 11.95
CA GLN A 79 -2.49 -3.94 11.87
C GLN A 79 -2.29 -3.10 10.59
N ASP A 80 -1.11 -3.19 9.96
CA ASP A 80 -0.68 -2.29 8.89
C ASP A 80 -0.20 -3.00 7.61
N ALA A 81 -0.12 -4.34 7.62
CA ALA A 81 0.46 -5.21 6.58
C ALA A 81 1.99 -5.10 6.44
N LEU A 82 2.66 -4.44 7.40
CA LEU A 82 4.09 -4.14 7.37
C LEU A 82 4.81 -4.83 8.52
N ASN A 83 4.28 -4.64 9.72
CA ASN A 83 4.76 -5.27 10.94
C ASN A 83 3.94 -6.53 11.16
N TRP A 84 4.56 -7.66 10.86
CA TRP A 84 3.95 -8.97 11.01
C TRP A 84 4.45 -9.62 12.28
N GLU A 85 3.52 -9.88 13.19
CA GLU A 85 3.80 -10.67 14.38
C GLU A 85 3.48 -12.13 14.08
N LEU A 86 4.41 -13.03 14.41
CA LEU A 86 4.12 -14.46 14.39
C LEU A 86 3.06 -14.74 15.47
N CYS A 87 1.88 -15.16 15.03
CA CYS A 87 0.78 -15.57 15.90
C CYS A 87 0.84 -17.07 16.18
N TYR A 88 1.16 -17.85 15.14
CA TYR A 88 1.28 -19.30 15.24
C TYR A 88 2.33 -19.81 14.27
N SER A 89 3.06 -20.85 14.70
CA SER A 89 3.94 -21.64 13.85
C SER A 89 3.60 -23.09 14.10
N ASN A 90 3.24 -23.84 13.06
CA ASN A 90 2.83 -25.23 13.21
C ASN A 90 4.00 -26.06 13.78
N PRO A 91 3.90 -26.55 15.04
CA PRO A 91 4.99 -27.27 15.67
C PRO A 91 5.07 -28.69 15.11
N GLN A 92 6.29 -29.22 14.96
CA GLN A 92 6.55 -30.61 14.55
C GLN A 92 6.00 -31.00 13.17
N GLU A 93 5.69 -30.02 12.30
CA GLU A 93 5.18 -30.28 10.95
C GLU A 93 3.92 -31.15 10.94
N ASN A 94 3.06 -30.94 11.94
CA ASN A 94 1.83 -31.70 12.10
C ASN A 94 0.91 -31.51 10.89
N ILE A 95 0.44 -32.62 10.33
CA ILE A 95 -0.52 -32.62 9.24
C ILE A 95 -1.91 -32.39 9.82
N PHE A 96 -2.60 -31.34 9.35
CA PHE A 96 -3.99 -31.04 9.70
C PHE A 96 -4.90 -31.25 8.49
N GLY A 97 -6.17 -31.52 8.77
CA GLY A 97 -7.22 -31.73 7.78
C GLY A 97 -8.09 -30.49 7.57
N GLY A 98 -9.35 -30.70 7.22
CA GLY A 98 -10.32 -29.64 7.02
C GLY A 98 -11.68 -30.06 7.59
N THR A 99 -12.66 -30.28 6.73
CA THR A 99 -14.07 -30.51 7.12
C THR A 99 -14.34 -31.81 7.88
N ASN A 100 -13.33 -32.62 8.18
CA ASN A 100 -13.46 -33.86 8.97
C ASN A 100 -13.33 -33.64 10.48
N GLY A 101 -13.40 -32.39 10.94
CA GLY A 101 -13.21 -32.01 12.34
C GLY A 101 -11.74 -32.02 12.78
N LYS A 102 -10.80 -31.95 11.81
CA LYS A 102 -9.36 -31.84 12.07
C LYS A 102 -8.76 -30.59 11.41
N SER A 103 -9.55 -29.55 11.21
CA SER A 103 -9.07 -28.21 10.84
C SER A 103 -8.01 -27.75 11.84
N LEU A 104 -7.11 -26.87 11.37
CA LEU A 104 -6.16 -26.23 12.25
C LEU A 104 -6.82 -25.00 12.87
N ILE A 105 -7.02 -25.03 14.18
CA ILE A 105 -7.54 -23.92 14.96
C ILE A 105 -6.37 -23.19 15.62
N VAL A 106 -6.23 -21.91 15.31
CA VAL A 106 -5.19 -21.03 15.85
C VAL A 106 -5.84 -20.02 16.79
N ASP A 107 -5.38 -19.99 18.04
CA ASP A 107 -5.75 -18.96 19.01
C ASP A 107 -5.11 -17.62 18.62
N GLY A 108 -5.96 -16.64 18.29
CA GLY A 108 -5.54 -15.28 17.92
C GLY A 108 -5.07 -14.44 19.12
N GLN A 109 -5.24 -14.95 20.34
CA GLN A 109 -4.83 -14.34 21.62
C GLN A 109 -5.41 -12.93 21.81
N ASN A 110 -6.56 -12.66 21.19
CA ASN A 110 -7.22 -11.36 21.20
C ASN A 110 -6.33 -10.21 20.67
N ARG A 111 -5.29 -10.54 19.88
CA ARG A 111 -4.35 -9.55 19.33
C ARG A 111 -5.03 -8.70 18.27
N LEU A 112 -4.59 -7.44 18.17
CA LEU A 112 -5.11 -6.51 17.17
C LEU A 112 -4.55 -6.84 15.79
N ALA A 113 -5.42 -7.04 14.81
CA ALA A 113 -5.02 -7.21 13.43
C ALA A 113 -6.06 -6.62 12.47
N ARG A 114 -5.58 -6.05 11.39
CA ARG A 114 -6.35 -5.79 10.16
C ARG A 114 -6.01 -6.80 9.08
N TYR A 115 -4.81 -7.36 9.10
CA TYR A 115 -4.33 -8.30 8.10
C TYR A 115 -3.94 -9.61 8.74
N VAL A 116 -4.27 -10.71 8.08
CA VAL A 116 -3.87 -12.06 8.45
C VAL A 116 -3.16 -12.67 7.26
N LYS A 117 -1.99 -13.28 7.50
CA LYS A 117 -1.17 -13.93 6.47
C LYS A 117 -0.81 -15.34 6.89
N LEU A 118 -1.08 -16.29 6.00
CA LEU A 118 -0.73 -17.69 6.10
C LEU A 118 0.45 -17.94 5.17
N GLN A 119 1.57 -18.47 5.69
CA GLN A 119 2.81 -18.61 4.93
C GLN A 119 3.53 -19.91 5.29
N LEU A 120 4.02 -20.64 4.29
CA LEU A 120 4.88 -21.81 4.53
C LEU A 120 6.33 -21.37 4.83
N ARG A 121 7.08 -22.20 5.56
CA ARG A 121 8.50 -21.93 5.85
C ARG A 121 9.44 -22.42 4.75
N GLU A 122 8.95 -23.31 3.89
CA GLU A 122 9.74 -24.07 2.92
C GLU A 122 9.40 -23.73 1.45
N ASN A 123 10.06 -24.42 0.51
CA ASN A 123 9.76 -24.33 -0.92
C ASN A 123 8.70 -25.35 -1.33
N GLU A 124 7.44 -24.91 -1.41
CA GLU A 124 6.32 -25.80 -1.73
C GLU A 124 5.12 -25.05 -2.36
N TYR A 125 4.08 -25.78 -2.76
CA TYR A 125 2.76 -25.24 -3.08
C TYR A 125 1.97 -24.95 -1.78
N LEU A 126 1.55 -23.71 -1.56
CA LEU A 126 0.49 -23.39 -0.59
C LEU A 126 -0.88 -23.50 -1.25
N HIS A 127 -1.73 -24.37 -0.70
CA HIS A 127 -3.14 -24.54 -1.07
C HIS A 127 -3.97 -24.87 0.16
N LEU A 128 -5.17 -24.30 0.26
CA LEU A 128 -6.12 -24.57 1.35
C LEU A 128 -7.56 -24.52 0.79
N ASP A 129 -8.50 -25.11 1.52
CA ASP A 129 -9.94 -25.09 1.18
C ASP A 129 -10.58 -23.78 1.61
N GLU A 130 -10.40 -23.39 2.88
CA GLU A 130 -11.07 -22.22 3.48
C GLU A 130 -10.28 -21.70 4.68
N VAL A 131 -10.37 -20.40 4.94
CA VAL A 131 -9.82 -19.73 6.11
C VAL A 131 -10.89 -18.84 6.73
N GLU A 132 -11.28 -19.16 7.95
CA GLU A 132 -12.24 -18.38 8.74
C GLU A 132 -11.52 -17.62 9.84
N ILE A 133 -11.84 -16.34 9.99
CA ILE A 133 -11.21 -15.46 10.97
C ILE A 133 -12.31 -14.86 11.84
N TYR A 134 -12.22 -15.15 13.13
CA TYR A 134 -13.15 -14.70 14.15
C TYR A 134 -12.51 -13.61 15.00
N GLY A 135 -13.28 -12.57 15.27
CA GLY A 135 -12.81 -11.45 16.08
C GLY A 135 -13.85 -10.37 16.26
N ILE A 136 -13.58 -9.46 17.20
CA ILE A 136 -14.46 -8.33 17.53
C ILE A 136 -13.86 -7.05 16.93
N PRO A 137 -14.61 -6.26 16.16
CA PRO A 137 -14.11 -5.02 15.57
C PRO A 137 -13.75 -4.00 16.67
N LEU A 138 -12.62 -3.31 16.49
CA LEU A 138 -12.26 -2.18 17.33
C LEU A 138 -13.21 -1.02 17.02
N LYS A 139 -14.18 -0.75 17.90
CA LYS A 139 -15.15 0.34 17.71
C LYS A 139 -14.45 1.70 17.81
N ALA A 140 -14.61 2.54 16.79
CA ALA A 140 -14.29 3.96 16.90
C ALA A 140 -15.39 4.66 17.72
N ASN A 141 -15.16 4.88 19.01
CA ASN A 141 -15.99 5.77 19.83
C ASN A 141 -15.10 6.75 20.59
N GLY A 142 -15.44 8.04 20.52
CA GLY A 142 -14.80 9.10 21.29
C GLY A 142 -15.10 9.05 22.79
N SER A 143 -14.45 9.96 23.49
CA SER A 143 -14.43 10.27 24.94
C SER A 143 -13.48 9.44 25.83
N ASP A 144 -12.51 10.19 26.39
CA ASP A 144 -11.80 10.05 27.66
C ASP A 144 -11.26 8.68 28.08
N PHE A 145 -9.96 8.47 27.85
CA PHE A 145 -9.08 7.80 28.81
C PHE A 145 -7.82 8.63 29.01
N LYS A 146 -7.71 9.27 30.19
CA LYS A 146 -6.42 9.68 30.75
C LYS A 146 -5.66 8.41 31.11
N CYS A 147 -4.49 8.20 30.53
CA CYS A 147 -3.53 7.24 31.05
C CYS A 147 -2.47 8.02 31.85
N SER A 148 -2.50 7.77 33.15
CA SER A 148 -1.52 8.21 34.14
C SER A 148 -0.15 7.59 33.87
N GLN A 149 0.85 8.28 34.42
CA GLN A 149 2.26 7.93 34.40
C GLN A 149 2.57 6.52 34.94
N ASP A 150 3.78 6.10 34.56
CA ASP A 150 4.60 5.03 35.15
C ASP A 150 4.38 3.62 34.61
N GLU A 151 5.26 3.21 33.68
CA GLU A 151 6.21 2.12 33.95
C GLU A 151 7.31 2.09 32.88
N GLU A 152 8.43 2.71 33.24
CA GLU A 152 9.74 2.44 32.67
C GLU A 152 10.27 1.12 33.26
N THR A 153 11.09 0.40 32.50
CA THR A 153 11.87 -0.80 32.86
C THR A 153 11.18 -2.17 32.76
N LEU A 154 11.28 -2.79 31.58
CA LEU A 154 11.61 -4.22 31.46
C LEU A 154 12.46 -4.49 30.19
N SER A 155 13.77 -4.34 30.44
CA SER A 155 14.92 -5.09 29.89
C SER A 155 15.03 -5.38 28.38
N SER A 156 15.89 -4.54 27.81
CA SER A 156 16.84 -4.67 26.70
C SER A 156 17.63 -6.01 26.50
N ASN A 157 17.11 -7.19 26.82
CA ASN A 157 17.86 -8.45 26.67
C ASN A 157 17.18 -9.58 25.85
N PHE A 158 16.16 -9.28 25.04
CA PHE A 158 15.55 -10.27 24.14
C PHE A 158 15.91 -10.14 22.64
N TYR A 159 16.67 -9.11 22.25
CA TYR A 159 17.02 -8.88 20.83
C TYR A 159 18.39 -9.43 20.40
N ALA A 160 19.13 -10.09 21.28
CA ALA A 160 20.45 -10.62 20.97
C ALA A 160 20.45 -12.14 20.80
N GLN A 161 19.59 -12.68 19.93
CA GLN A 161 19.77 -14.01 19.30
C GLN A 161 18.67 -14.26 18.25
N ALA A 162 18.68 -13.46 17.18
CA ALA A 162 18.00 -13.81 15.94
C ALA A 162 18.83 -13.31 14.74
N THR A 163 19.44 -14.30 14.07
CA THR A 163 19.59 -14.40 12.62
C THR A 163 20.53 -13.45 11.88
N SER A 164 21.70 -14.00 11.53
CA SER A 164 22.29 -13.85 10.19
C SER A 164 21.49 -14.67 9.16
N LEU A 165 20.32 -14.17 8.76
CA LEU A 165 19.61 -14.54 7.54
C LEU A 165 19.19 -13.22 6.90
N SER A 166 19.67 -12.94 5.70
CA SER A 166 19.36 -11.72 4.94
C SER A 166 17.86 -11.64 4.65
N PHE A 167 17.16 -10.77 5.38
CA PHE A 167 15.77 -10.43 5.16
C PHE A 167 15.67 -9.46 3.97
N CYS A 168 15.06 -9.89 2.87
CA CYS A 168 14.77 -9.03 1.72
C CYS A 168 13.33 -8.48 1.85
N PRO A 169 13.12 -7.22 2.30
CA PRO A 169 11.81 -6.58 2.34
C PRO A 169 11.14 -6.52 0.96
N SER A 170 9.83 -6.77 0.96
CA SER A 170 8.97 -6.57 -0.21
C SER A 170 8.89 -5.09 -0.63
N PRO A 171 8.52 -4.78 -1.88
CA PRO A 171 8.33 -3.40 -2.34
C PRO A 171 7.44 -2.54 -1.43
N GLU A 172 6.40 -3.13 -0.84
CA GLU A 172 5.50 -2.42 0.07
C GLU A 172 6.15 -2.10 1.41
N GLN A 173 7.03 -2.97 1.91
CA GLN A 173 7.84 -2.68 3.09
C GLN A 173 8.86 -1.57 2.79
N ILE A 174 9.45 -1.57 1.59
CA ILE A 174 10.41 -0.53 1.18
C ILE A 174 9.74 0.84 1.08
N LYS A 175 8.51 0.94 0.52
CA LYS A 175 7.70 2.17 0.55
C LYS A 175 7.57 2.75 1.95
N GLN A 176 7.34 1.89 2.92
CA GLN A 176 7.05 2.29 4.28
C GLN A 176 8.31 2.63 5.05
N ILE A 177 9.42 1.94 4.76
CA ILE A 177 10.75 2.32 5.22
C ILE A 177 11.08 3.72 4.69
N ALA A 178 10.94 3.95 3.38
CA ALA A 178 11.20 5.25 2.75
C ALA A 178 10.33 6.38 3.34
N LEU A 179 9.05 6.10 3.60
CA LEU A 179 8.16 7.08 4.24
C LEU A 179 8.57 7.35 5.69
N LYS A 180 8.98 6.33 6.45
CA LYS A 180 9.40 6.50 7.84
C LYS A 180 10.77 7.17 7.96
N SER A 181 11.69 6.91 7.04
CA SER A 181 13.03 7.52 7.01
C SER A 181 13.06 8.94 6.43
N SER A 182 12.05 9.35 5.68
CA SER A 182 11.98 10.70 5.12
C SER A 182 11.90 11.80 6.18
N GLN A 183 12.39 12.98 5.84
CA GLN A 183 12.32 14.16 6.71
C GLN A 183 10.93 14.81 6.63
N GLY A 184 10.41 14.96 5.42
CA GLY A 184 9.14 15.60 5.16
C GLY A 184 8.59 15.21 3.80
N ILE A 185 7.28 15.38 3.64
CA ILE A 185 6.52 14.94 2.47
C ILE A 185 5.94 16.15 1.71
N ILE A 186 6.19 16.22 0.41
CA ILE A 186 5.36 16.99 -0.51
C ILE A 186 4.34 16.02 -1.11
N HIS A 187 3.05 16.25 -0.86
CA HIS A 187 1.97 15.40 -1.37
C HIS A 187 1.14 16.20 -2.39
N VAL A 188 1.24 15.85 -3.66
CA VAL A 188 0.49 16.47 -4.76
C VAL A 188 -0.70 15.60 -5.16
N GLY A 189 -1.89 16.18 -5.18
CA GLY A 189 -3.13 15.42 -5.34
C GLY A 189 -3.77 15.03 -4.01
N ALA A 190 -3.67 15.91 -3.02
CA ALA A 190 -4.01 15.61 -1.63
C ALA A 190 -5.48 15.23 -1.37
N HIS A 191 -6.40 15.57 -2.27
CA HIS A 191 -7.85 15.47 -2.08
C HIS A 191 -8.27 16.04 -0.72
N LYS A 192 -8.87 15.23 0.16
CA LYS A 192 -9.30 15.63 1.51
C LYS A 192 -8.26 15.30 2.58
N GLY A 193 -7.04 14.89 2.21
CA GLY A 193 -5.93 14.55 3.10
C GLY A 193 -6.15 13.20 3.79
N GLN A 194 -6.49 12.16 3.05
CA GLN A 194 -6.84 10.82 3.55
C GLN A 194 -5.76 10.30 4.54
N GLU A 195 -4.50 10.55 4.24
CA GLU A 195 -3.30 10.08 4.93
C GLU A 195 -2.87 10.99 6.10
N ALA A 196 -3.58 12.10 6.36
CA ALA A 196 -3.13 13.12 7.32
C ALA A 196 -2.90 12.60 8.74
N GLU A 197 -3.77 11.71 9.21
CA GLU A 197 -3.58 11.08 10.51
C GLU A 197 -2.37 10.15 10.52
N PHE A 198 -2.19 9.36 9.47
CA PHE A 198 -1.04 8.46 9.34
C PHE A 198 0.29 9.23 9.30
N TYR A 199 0.37 10.35 8.58
CA TYR A 199 1.56 11.20 8.60
C TYR A 199 1.80 11.83 9.97
N ALA A 200 0.74 12.24 10.67
CA ALA A 200 0.84 12.83 12.00
C ALA A 200 1.34 11.81 13.04
N THR A 201 0.86 10.56 13.02
CA THR A 201 1.31 9.51 13.94
C THR A 201 2.78 9.13 13.72
N HIS A 202 3.35 9.46 12.56
CA HIS A 202 4.76 9.29 12.23
C HIS A 202 5.58 10.58 12.29
N ASN A 203 5.04 11.64 12.95
CA ASN A 203 5.69 12.94 13.13
C ASN A 203 6.19 13.59 11.84
N LYS A 204 5.48 13.39 10.72
CA LYS A 204 5.89 13.94 9.42
C LYS A 204 5.45 15.39 9.26
N SER A 205 6.38 16.24 8.82
CA SER A 205 6.06 17.53 8.22
C SER A 205 5.54 17.32 6.81
N VAL A 206 4.44 17.97 6.45
CA VAL A 206 3.77 17.72 5.17
C VAL A 206 3.30 19.02 4.52
N ILE A 207 3.62 19.20 3.24
CA ILE A 207 2.97 20.17 2.37
C ILE A 207 2.00 19.42 1.46
N TRP A 208 0.72 19.63 1.69
CA TRP A 208 -0.36 19.11 0.86
C TRP A 208 -0.68 20.09 -0.26
N ILE A 209 -0.77 19.61 -1.50
CA ILE A 209 -1.15 20.42 -2.66
C ILE A 209 -2.41 19.81 -3.27
N GLU A 210 -3.49 20.59 -3.28
CA GLU A 210 -4.80 20.20 -3.84
C GLU A 210 -5.26 21.23 -4.87
N ALA A 211 -5.65 20.77 -6.05
CA ALA A 211 -6.01 21.64 -7.16
C ALA A 211 -7.42 22.25 -7.01
N LEU A 212 -8.41 21.45 -6.58
CA LEU A 212 -9.81 21.86 -6.54
C LEU A 212 -10.11 22.72 -5.30
N PRO A 213 -10.48 24.01 -5.45
CA PRO A 213 -10.69 24.91 -4.30
C PRO A 213 -11.74 24.41 -3.30
N LYS A 214 -12.80 23.75 -3.79
CA LYS A 214 -13.84 23.16 -2.92
C LYS A 214 -13.31 21.99 -2.10
N VAL A 215 -12.46 21.15 -2.68
CA VAL A 215 -11.87 19.98 -2.01
C VAL A 215 -10.81 20.45 -1.01
N PHE A 216 -9.99 21.41 -1.41
CA PHE A 216 -9.00 22.09 -0.58
C PHE A 216 -9.58 22.64 0.74
N GLN A 217 -10.80 23.21 0.73
CA GLN A 217 -11.45 23.66 1.96
C GLN A 217 -11.70 22.52 2.96
N PHE A 218 -12.00 21.30 2.50
CA PHE A 218 -12.13 20.13 3.37
C PHE A 218 -10.78 19.67 3.89
N LEU A 219 -9.76 19.65 3.03
CA LEU A 219 -8.38 19.35 3.42
C LEU A 219 -7.91 20.29 4.53
N GLN A 220 -8.04 21.60 4.35
CA GLN A 220 -7.66 22.60 5.36
C GLN A 220 -8.33 22.34 6.72
N LYS A 221 -9.63 22.04 6.72
CA LYS A 221 -10.36 21.70 7.95
C LYS A 221 -9.85 20.41 8.58
N LYS A 222 -9.56 19.38 7.77
CA LYS A 222 -9.07 18.08 8.27
C LYS A 222 -7.70 18.21 8.93
N ILE A 223 -6.79 18.96 8.31
CA ILE A 223 -5.41 19.07 8.78
C ILE A 223 -5.19 20.16 9.83
N ALA A 224 -6.18 20.99 10.13
CA ALA A 224 -6.06 22.08 11.11
C ALA A 224 -5.60 21.62 12.52
N LYS A 225 -5.82 20.35 12.86
CA LYS A 225 -5.35 19.73 14.11
C LYS A 225 -3.89 19.25 14.08
N TYR A 226 -3.22 19.32 12.94
CA TYR A 226 -1.85 18.83 12.74
C TYR A 226 -0.91 20.02 12.43
N PRO A 227 -0.18 20.55 13.43
CA PRO A 227 0.58 21.79 13.28
C PRO A 227 1.75 21.68 12.28
N SER A 228 2.28 20.48 12.06
CA SER A 228 3.37 20.22 11.10
C SER A 228 2.87 20.01 9.67
N GLN A 229 1.56 20.14 9.41
CA GLN A 229 0.97 19.94 8.09
C GLN A 229 0.34 21.23 7.56
N LYS A 230 0.71 21.62 6.35
CA LYS A 230 0.22 22.82 5.67
C LYS A 230 -0.40 22.45 4.34
N ALA A 231 -1.43 23.17 3.91
CA ALA A 231 -2.07 22.95 2.61
C ALA A 231 -1.91 24.16 1.69
N ILE A 232 -1.67 23.90 0.41
CA ILE A 232 -1.59 24.87 -0.69
C ILE A 232 -2.66 24.51 -1.73
N ASN A 233 -3.44 25.51 -2.17
CA ASN A 233 -4.39 25.33 -3.26
C ASN A 233 -3.71 25.71 -4.58
N ALA A 234 -3.26 24.71 -5.33
CA ALA A 234 -2.61 24.91 -6.62
C ALA A 234 -2.81 23.70 -7.53
N LEU A 235 -2.98 23.95 -8.82
CA LEU A 235 -2.87 22.93 -9.86
C LEU A 235 -1.40 22.84 -10.28
N VAL A 236 -0.74 21.73 -9.94
CA VAL A 236 0.67 21.53 -10.34
C VAL A 236 0.73 21.01 -11.78
N THR A 237 1.51 21.68 -12.63
CA THR A 237 1.69 21.33 -14.05
C THR A 237 3.13 21.61 -14.49
N ASP A 238 3.44 21.35 -15.76
CA ASP A 238 4.75 21.63 -16.37
C ASP A 238 4.96 23.10 -16.76
N THR A 239 3.92 23.94 -16.71
CA THR A 239 3.94 25.30 -17.26
C THR A 239 3.22 26.27 -16.32
N ASP A 240 3.91 27.34 -15.90
CA ASP A 240 3.30 28.41 -15.12
C ASP A 240 2.32 29.25 -15.95
N GLY A 241 1.21 29.65 -15.33
CA GLY A 241 0.28 30.65 -15.88
C GLY A 241 -0.64 30.14 -16.99
N LYS A 242 -0.46 28.90 -17.46
CA LYS A 242 -1.34 28.29 -18.46
C LYS A 242 -2.66 27.86 -17.83
N GLU A 243 -3.77 28.16 -18.50
CA GLU A 243 -5.10 27.72 -18.08
C GLU A 243 -5.38 26.29 -18.57
N TYR A 244 -5.95 25.47 -17.70
CA TYR A 244 -6.30 24.08 -17.97
C TYR A 244 -7.76 23.81 -17.60
N LYS A 245 -8.45 23.06 -18.45
CA LYS A 245 -9.73 22.45 -18.08
C LYS A 245 -9.44 21.25 -17.18
N PHE A 246 -9.87 21.32 -15.92
CA PHE A 246 -9.78 20.25 -14.95
C PHE A 246 -11.12 19.51 -14.84
N ASN A 247 -11.14 18.21 -15.12
CA ASN A 247 -12.34 17.39 -15.16
C ASN A 247 -12.64 16.81 -13.77
N ILE A 248 -13.90 16.90 -13.35
CA ILE A 248 -14.36 16.47 -12.03
C ILE A 248 -15.18 15.19 -12.20
N SER A 249 -14.74 14.13 -11.53
CA SER A 249 -15.40 12.82 -11.55
C SER A 249 -16.59 12.75 -10.59
N ASN A 250 -17.50 11.79 -10.82
CA ASN A 250 -18.65 11.56 -9.95
C ASN A 250 -18.31 11.11 -8.52
N ASN A 251 -17.08 10.67 -8.26
CA ASN A 251 -16.58 10.33 -6.93
C ASN A 251 -15.60 11.38 -6.37
N SER A 252 -15.29 12.44 -7.12
CA SER A 252 -14.27 13.48 -6.87
C SER A 252 -12.82 13.01 -6.75
N VAL A 253 -12.53 11.81 -6.25
CA VAL A 253 -11.17 11.29 -6.05
C VAL A 253 -10.48 10.95 -7.36
N SER A 254 -11.22 10.59 -8.40
CA SER A 254 -10.67 10.28 -9.74
C SER A 254 -10.74 11.47 -10.69
N SER A 255 -10.69 12.70 -10.15
CA SER A 255 -10.72 13.93 -10.95
C SER A 255 -9.33 14.18 -11.53
N SER A 256 -9.25 14.70 -12.75
CA SER A 256 -7.98 14.79 -13.48
C SER A 256 -7.97 15.92 -14.50
N LEU A 257 -6.78 16.35 -14.92
CA LEU A 257 -6.59 17.16 -16.13
C LEU A 257 -7.04 16.42 -17.40
N PHE A 258 -7.02 15.10 -17.36
CA PHE A 258 -7.36 14.24 -18.48
C PHE A 258 -8.79 13.72 -18.38
N GLU A 259 -9.40 13.45 -19.54
CA GLU A 259 -10.62 12.64 -19.62
C GLU A 259 -10.26 11.18 -19.36
N PHE A 260 -11.25 10.32 -19.10
CA PHE A 260 -10.96 8.88 -18.99
C PHE A 260 -10.65 8.26 -20.35
N GLY A 261 -9.67 7.34 -20.39
CA GLY A 261 -9.32 6.54 -21.56
C GLY A 261 -10.20 5.30 -21.71
N ASP A 262 -9.89 4.47 -22.72
CA ASP A 262 -10.73 3.34 -23.12
C ASP A 262 -10.66 2.19 -22.11
N ALA A 263 -9.47 1.92 -21.55
CA ALA A 263 -9.30 0.87 -20.55
C ALA A 263 -10.13 1.11 -19.28
N LYS A 264 -10.38 2.38 -18.91
CA LYS A 264 -11.22 2.72 -17.76
C LYS A 264 -12.60 2.08 -17.85
N GLY A 265 -13.25 2.09 -19.02
CA GLY A 265 -14.64 1.61 -19.17
C GLY A 265 -14.83 0.15 -18.75
N LYS A 266 -13.81 -0.69 -18.97
CA LYS A 266 -13.81 -2.11 -18.56
C LYS A 266 -13.50 -2.29 -17.08
N LEU A 267 -12.59 -1.47 -16.54
CA LEU A 267 -12.11 -1.58 -15.16
C LEU A 267 -13.07 -0.93 -14.14
N TYR A 268 -13.64 0.21 -14.52
CA TYR A 268 -14.43 1.09 -13.66
C TYR A 268 -15.66 1.64 -14.41
N PRO A 269 -16.65 0.79 -14.76
CA PRO A 269 -17.75 1.14 -15.65
C PRO A 269 -18.67 2.25 -15.11
N ARG A 270 -18.72 2.45 -13.79
CA ARG A 270 -19.56 3.46 -13.12
C ARG A 270 -18.88 4.83 -12.97
N LEU A 271 -17.59 4.91 -13.26
CA LEU A 271 -16.82 6.13 -13.07
C LEU A 271 -16.99 7.04 -14.29
N THR A 272 -17.35 8.31 -14.07
CA THR A 272 -17.65 9.26 -15.16
C THR A 272 -17.18 10.67 -14.79
N MET A 273 -16.79 11.46 -15.78
CA MET A 273 -16.58 12.90 -15.61
C MET A 273 -17.93 13.60 -15.67
N VAL A 274 -18.27 14.34 -14.61
CA VAL A 274 -19.60 14.94 -14.44
C VAL A 274 -19.58 16.45 -14.48
N ASN A 275 -18.41 17.08 -14.33
CA ASN A 275 -18.25 18.53 -14.37
C ASN A 275 -16.82 18.90 -14.76
N SER A 276 -16.54 20.19 -14.93
CA SER A 276 -15.18 20.71 -15.09
C SER A 276 -15.05 22.12 -14.55
N VAL A 277 -13.83 22.52 -14.21
CA VAL A 277 -13.46 23.88 -13.84
C VAL A 277 -12.16 24.26 -14.55
N TYR A 278 -11.99 25.54 -14.87
CA TYR A 278 -10.71 26.04 -15.40
C TYR A 278 -9.81 26.48 -14.24
N LEU A 279 -8.56 26.01 -14.25
CA LEU A 279 -7.55 26.30 -13.23
C LEU A 279 -6.26 26.76 -13.91
N ILE A 280 -5.53 27.67 -13.26
CA ILE A 280 -4.22 28.11 -13.71
C ILE A 280 -3.16 27.16 -13.14
N GLY A 281 -2.35 26.59 -14.04
CA GLY A 281 -1.24 25.72 -13.70
C GLY A 281 -0.05 26.49 -13.11
N LYS A 282 0.65 25.84 -12.18
CA LYS A 282 1.93 26.28 -11.63
C LYS A 282 2.93 25.12 -11.62
N THR A 283 4.20 25.41 -11.85
CA THR A 283 5.29 24.44 -11.67
C THR A 283 5.53 24.22 -10.18
N LEU A 284 6.01 23.02 -9.80
CA LEU A 284 6.34 22.76 -8.40
C LEU A 284 7.50 23.65 -7.94
N GLY A 285 8.44 23.96 -8.83
CA GLY A 285 9.50 24.93 -8.56
C GLY A 285 8.98 26.32 -8.19
N THR A 286 7.99 26.84 -8.91
CA THR A 286 7.35 28.13 -8.59
C THR A 286 6.63 28.07 -7.25
N ILE A 287 5.94 26.96 -6.94
CA ILE A 287 5.27 26.77 -5.64
C ILE A 287 6.29 26.81 -4.48
N TYR A 288 7.46 26.20 -4.65
CA TYR A 288 8.53 26.28 -3.63
C TYR A 288 8.93 27.73 -3.33
N GLY A 289 9.13 28.55 -4.36
CA GLY A 289 9.49 29.96 -4.21
C GLY A 289 8.37 30.81 -3.60
N GLU A 290 7.14 30.66 -4.10
CA GLU A 290 5.98 31.45 -3.66
C GLU A 290 5.62 31.22 -2.19
N PHE A 291 5.75 29.98 -1.72
CA PHE A 291 5.39 29.60 -0.35
C PHE A 291 6.61 29.50 0.59
N ASN A 292 7.80 29.88 0.12
CA ASN A 292 9.06 29.80 0.86
C ASN A 292 9.28 28.41 1.48
N ILE A 293 9.08 27.36 0.68
CA ILE A 293 9.28 25.97 1.10
C ILE A 293 10.79 25.73 1.20
N ASP A 294 11.29 25.40 2.39
CA ASP A 294 12.67 24.97 2.58
C ASP A 294 12.85 23.56 2.01
N ALA A 295 13.60 23.46 0.92
CA ALA A 295 13.85 22.20 0.23
C ALA A 295 14.60 21.17 1.08
N SER A 296 15.34 21.59 2.11
CA SER A 296 16.04 20.67 3.00
C SER A 296 15.11 19.91 3.94
N GLU A 297 13.90 20.42 4.19
CA GLU A 297 12.91 19.80 5.07
C GLU A 297 12.10 18.68 4.39
N PHE A 298 12.11 18.61 3.04
CA PHE A 298 11.24 17.71 2.28
C PHE A 298 12.03 16.88 1.26
N ASP A 299 12.17 15.58 1.52
CA ASP A 299 12.90 14.63 0.68
C ASP A 299 12.04 13.47 0.14
N PHE A 300 10.72 13.51 0.37
CA PHE A 300 9.76 12.56 -0.20
C PHE A 300 8.67 13.29 -1.00
N LEU A 301 8.49 12.90 -2.27
CA LEU A 301 7.41 13.39 -3.13
C LEU A 301 6.37 12.27 -3.32
N LEU A 302 5.10 12.56 -3.02
CA LEU A 302 3.98 11.68 -3.32
C LEU A 302 3.12 12.34 -4.42
N LEU A 303 2.86 11.61 -5.50
CA LEU A 303 2.02 12.02 -6.61
C LEU A 303 0.80 11.10 -6.75
N ASP A 304 -0.38 11.67 -6.53
CA ASP A 304 -1.68 11.04 -6.81
C ASP A 304 -2.52 12.01 -7.65
N VAL A 305 -2.11 12.20 -8.90
CA VAL A 305 -2.67 13.23 -9.80
C VAL A 305 -3.40 12.64 -11.00
N GLN A 306 -3.73 11.35 -10.91
CA GLN A 306 -4.68 10.67 -11.77
C GLN A 306 -4.36 10.85 -13.26
N GLY A 307 -3.15 10.46 -13.67
CA GLY A 307 -2.66 10.44 -15.06
C GLY A 307 -1.71 11.60 -15.42
N ALA A 308 -1.68 12.66 -14.61
CA ALA A 308 -0.84 13.84 -14.82
C ALA A 308 0.58 13.75 -14.21
N GLU A 309 1.02 12.55 -13.83
CA GLU A 309 2.25 12.34 -13.05
C GLU A 309 3.46 12.89 -13.80
N LEU A 310 3.61 12.58 -15.10
CA LEU A 310 4.73 13.08 -15.89
C LEU A 310 4.69 14.59 -16.11
N MET A 311 3.51 15.19 -16.22
CA MET A 311 3.36 16.64 -16.33
C MET A 311 3.83 17.33 -15.05
N VAL A 312 3.42 16.81 -13.90
CA VAL A 312 3.88 17.31 -12.59
C VAL A 312 5.38 17.14 -12.43
N LEU A 313 5.93 15.98 -12.80
CA LEU A 313 7.37 15.70 -12.72
C LEU A 313 8.20 16.62 -13.62
N LYS A 314 7.73 16.94 -14.83
CA LYS A 314 8.35 17.95 -15.71
C LYS A 314 8.32 19.34 -15.07
N GLY A 315 7.21 19.70 -14.42
CA GLY A 315 7.09 20.94 -13.63
C GLY A 315 7.90 20.94 -12.34
N ALA A 316 8.43 19.79 -11.92
CA ALA A 316 9.24 19.65 -10.73
C ALA A 316 10.74 19.61 -11.02
N GLU A 317 11.19 19.68 -12.28
CA GLU A 317 12.60 19.44 -12.64
C GLU A 317 13.60 20.30 -11.85
N SER A 318 13.27 21.55 -11.55
CA SER A 318 14.13 22.45 -10.77
C SER A 318 14.31 22.02 -9.31
N VAL A 319 13.42 21.17 -8.78
CA VAL A 319 13.41 20.70 -7.38
C VAL A 319 13.51 19.19 -7.25
N LEU A 320 13.49 18.41 -8.35
CA LEU A 320 13.58 16.94 -8.32
C LEU A 320 14.82 16.46 -7.57
N HIS A 321 15.92 17.19 -7.69
CA HIS A 321 17.18 16.89 -7.01
C HIS A 321 17.08 16.99 -5.49
N ASN A 322 15.98 17.48 -4.90
CA ASN A 322 15.77 17.51 -3.45
C ASN A 322 15.28 16.16 -2.92
N PHE A 323 14.48 15.44 -3.71
CA PHE A 323 13.85 14.20 -3.27
C PHE A 323 14.81 13.00 -3.28
N LYS A 324 14.75 12.21 -2.20
CA LYS A 324 15.29 10.85 -2.13
C LYS A 324 14.30 9.85 -2.67
N TYR A 325 13.02 10.10 -2.45
CA TYR A 325 11.93 9.16 -2.74
C TYR A 325 10.82 9.85 -3.53
N ILE A 326 10.30 9.15 -4.53
CA ILE A 326 9.10 9.54 -5.28
C ILE A 326 8.14 8.36 -5.25
N LEU A 327 6.98 8.50 -4.61
CA LEU A 327 5.89 7.53 -4.68
C LEU A 327 4.84 8.07 -5.64
N THR A 328 4.50 7.30 -6.67
CA THR A 328 3.55 7.74 -7.68
C THR A 328 2.68 6.59 -8.16
N GLU A 329 1.45 6.90 -8.52
CA GLU A 329 0.59 5.98 -9.24
C GLU A 329 1.13 5.78 -10.67
N VAL A 330 1.12 4.53 -11.16
CA VAL A 330 1.54 4.20 -12.52
C VAL A 330 0.46 3.38 -13.21
N SER A 331 0.36 3.53 -14.53
CA SER A 331 -0.61 2.78 -15.35
C SER A 331 0.07 2.05 -16.49
N THR A 332 -0.24 0.78 -16.72
CA THR A 332 0.20 0.03 -17.92
C THR A 332 -0.84 0.03 -19.03
N VAL A 333 -2.01 0.64 -18.77
CA VAL A 333 -3.12 0.80 -19.71
C VAL A 333 -3.67 2.22 -19.61
N ASP A 334 -4.41 2.66 -20.63
CA ASP A 334 -4.95 4.01 -20.78
C ASP A 334 -6.19 4.25 -19.89
N ILE A 335 -5.97 4.39 -18.57
CA ILE A 335 -7.05 4.75 -17.64
C ILE A 335 -7.47 6.20 -17.83
N TYR A 336 -6.49 7.08 -18.04
CA TYR A 336 -6.68 8.47 -18.38
C TYR A 336 -6.20 8.70 -19.81
N LYS A 337 -7.02 9.37 -20.61
CA LYS A 337 -6.72 9.70 -22.00
C LYS A 337 -5.54 10.67 -22.01
N ASP A 338 -4.51 10.36 -22.80
CA ASP A 338 -3.26 11.12 -22.86
C ASP A 338 -2.47 11.14 -21.54
N GLY A 339 -2.89 10.32 -20.56
CA GLY A 339 -2.16 10.08 -19.32
C GLY A 339 -0.90 9.25 -19.58
N VAL A 340 0.14 9.49 -18.78
CA VAL A 340 1.43 8.80 -18.96
C VAL A 340 1.30 7.31 -18.66
N LEU A 341 1.95 6.48 -19.49
CA LEU A 341 2.07 5.05 -19.25
C LEU A 341 3.40 4.69 -18.55
N TRP A 342 3.40 3.53 -17.92
CA TRP A 342 4.52 2.99 -17.13
C TRP A 342 5.89 3.16 -17.80
N ASP A 343 6.02 2.73 -19.05
CA ASP A 343 7.33 2.72 -19.73
C ASP A 343 7.87 4.13 -19.95
N GLU A 344 7.01 5.10 -20.27
CA GLU A 344 7.40 6.50 -20.44
C GLU A 344 7.75 7.15 -19.10
N LEU A 345 6.93 6.94 -18.07
CA LEU A 345 7.16 7.47 -16.73
C LEU A 345 8.46 6.92 -16.13
N LYS A 346 8.66 5.60 -16.24
CA LYS A 346 9.87 4.91 -15.82
C LYS A 346 11.10 5.45 -16.56
N ALA A 347 11.03 5.59 -17.88
CA ALA A 347 12.15 6.11 -18.67
C ALA A 347 12.51 7.54 -18.23
N PHE A 348 11.51 8.40 -17.98
CA PHE A 348 11.75 9.75 -17.48
C PHE A 348 12.45 9.75 -16.12
N LEU A 349 11.93 9.00 -15.13
CA LEU A 349 12.48 8.97 -13.77
C LEU A 349 13.87 8.32 -13.73
N ASN A 350 14.09 7.25 -14.49
CA ASN A 350 15.39 6.60 -14.63
C ASN A 350 16.45 7.57 -15.19
N ASN A 351 16.08 8.39 -16.19
CA ASN A 351 16.97 9.42 -16.73
C ASN A 351 17.29 10.54 -15.73
N LYS A 352 16.47 10.70 -14.68
CA LYS A 352 16.71 11.64 -13.57
C LYS A 352 17.39 10.99 -12.36
N GLY A 353 17.84 9.74 -12.47
CA GLY A 353 18.58 9.03 -11.41
C GLY A 353 17.69 8.35 -10.36
N PHE A 354 16.41 8.18 -10.63
CA PHE A 354 15.46 7.49 -9.75
C PHE A 354 15.12 6.11 -10.32
N LYS A 355 15.36 5.03 -9.55
CA LYS A 355 14.98 3.67 -9.96
C LYS A 355 13.74 3.20 -9.27
N GLU A 356 12.92 2.44 -9.98
CA GLU A 356 11.74 1.79 -9.43
C GLU A 356 12.10 0.71 -8.39
N VAL A 357 11.29 0.62 -7.34
CA VAL A 357 11.27 -0.48 -6.38
C VAL A 357 10.02 -1.31 -6.66
N LEU A 358 10.21 -2.40 -7.41
CA LEU A 358 9.12 -3.26 -7.86
C LEU A 358 9.64 -4.67 -8.15
N SER A 359 8.82 -5.68 -7.85
CA SER A 359 9.06 -7.05 -8.30
C SER A 359 8.31 -7.31 -9.61
N GLY A 360 8.99 -7.21 -10.75
CA GLY A 360 8.41 -7.54 -12.06
C GLY A 360 7.66 -6.39 -12.73
N VAL A 361 6.67 -6.71 -13.56
CA VAL A 361 5.85 -5.73 -14.29
C VAL A 361 4.73 -5.22 -13.37
N PRO A 362 4.46 -3.91 -13.32
CA PRO A 362 3.42 -3.38 -12.44
C PRO A 362 2.04 -3.86 -12.87
N ARG A 363 1.09 -3.82 -11.94
CA ARG A 363 -0.32 -4.07 -12.24
C ARG A 363 -0.84 -3.02 -13.24
N ARG A 364 -2.07 -3.21 -13.73
CA ARG A 364 -2.73 -2.27 -14.66
C ARG A 364 -2.69 -0.82 -14.15
N HIS A 365 -2.82 -0.66 -12.85
CA HIS A 365 -2.77 0.60 -12.13
C HIS A 365 -2.34 0.33 -10.68
N CYS A 366 -1.26 0.95 -10.21
CA CYS A 366 -0.78 0.76 -8.83
C CYS A 366 0.26 1.81 -8.44
N ASP A 367 0.54 1.91 -7.14
CA ASP A 367 1.62 2.74 -6.61
C ASP A 367 2.99 2.08 -6.78
N VAL A 368 3.95 2.85 -7.28
CA VAL A 368 5.36 2.45 -7.38
C VAL A 368 6.23 3.50 -6.70
N LEU A 369 7.13 3.02 -5.84
CA LEU A 369 8.19 3.84 -5.27
C LEU A 369 9.36 3.91 -6.24
N PHE A 370 9.92 5.09 -6.40
CA PHE A 370 11.20 5.33 -7.04
C PHE A 370 12.18 5.93 -6.04
N VAL A 371 13.42 5.47 -6.06
CA VAL A 371 14.47 5.87 -5.11
C VAL A 371 15.67 6.44 -5.86
N ASN A 372 16.17 7.57 -5.39
CA ASN A 372 17.34 8.24 -5.95
C ASN A 372 18.63 7.51 -5.58
N GLU A 373 19.27 6.86 -6.56
CA GLU A 373 20.49 6.04 -6.36
C GLU A 373 21.69 6.85 -5.88
N THR A 374 21.72 8.17 -6.10
CA THR A 374 22.86 9.00 -5.69
C THR A 374 22.75 9.52 -4.26
N LYS A 375 21.54 9.48 -3.69
CA LYS A 375 21.26 9.98 -2.34
C LYS A 375 21.07 8.88 -1.31
N GLU A 376 20.77 7.67 -1.74
CA GLU A 376 20.78 6.46 -0.93
C GLU A 376 22.01 5.63 -1.29
N SER A 377 22.85 5.32 -0.29
CA SER A 377 24.08 4.54 -0.51
C SER A 377 23.78 3.16 -1.13
N ASP A 378 24.78 2.55 -1.78
CA ASP A 378 24.71 1.19 -2.37
C ASP A 378 24.07 0.13 -1.45
N ASN A 379 24.09 0.33 -0.12
CA ASN A 379 23.42 -0.51 0.86
C ASN A 379 21.88 -0.56 0.73
N PHE A 380 21.21 0.46 0.22
CA PHE A 380 19.75 0.40 0.05
C PHE A 380 19.36 -0.64 -1.02
N TYR A 381 20.17 -0.84 -2.06
CA TYR A 381 19.88 -1.85 -3.08
C TYR A 381 20.54 -3.20 -2.78
N GLN A 382 21.78 -3.22 -2.27
CA GLN A 382 22.50 -4.46 -1.94
C GLN A 382 21.90 -5.23 -0.77
N GLN A 383 21.12 -4.58 0.09
CA GLN A 383 20.38 -5.28 1.13
C GLN A 383 19.15 -6.01 0.58
N TYR A 384 18.70 -5.67 -0.64
CA TYR A 384 17.37 -6.04 -1.20
C TYR A 384 17.39 -6.62 -2.65
N SER A 385 18.57 -6.91 -3.21
CA SER A 385 18.75 -7.54 -4.54
C SER A 385 19.02 -9.03 -4.48
#